data_AF-Q554P4-F1
#
_entry.id   AF-Q554P4-F1
#
_cell.length_a   1.000
_cell.length_b   1.000
_cell.length_c   1.000
_cell.angle_alpha   90.00
_cell.angle_beta   90.00
_cell.angle_gamma   90.00
#
_symmetry.space_group_name_H-M   'P 1'
#
loop_
_entity.id
_entity.type
_entity.pdbx_description
1 polymer ?
#
loop_
_entity_poly.entity_id
_entity_poly.type
_entity_poly.pdbx_seq_one_letter_code
_entity_poly.pdbx_strand_id
1 'polypeptide(L)' 'MISANIKIIVYGGKSGWIGQKIIELLKLNDNIEYHISDCRLENRESILTELDKIKPTSVINCAGVTGRPNVDWCEDN' A
#
# COMPACT_ATOMS: atom_id res chain seq x y z
N MET A 1 -9.38 -14.81 23.87
CA MET A 1 -9.10 -15.14 22.46
C MET A 1 -8.01 -14.17 22.02
N ILE A 2 -6.78 -14.63 21.78
CA ILE A 2 -5.70 -13.76 21.31
C ILE A 2 -6.00 -13.48 19.85
N SER A 3 -6.60 -12.34 19.54
CA SER A 3 -6.68 -11.87 18.16
C SER A 3 -5.24 -11.73 17.66
N ALA A 4 -4.89 -12.44 16.58
CA ALA A 4 -3.59 -12.26 15.95
C ALA A 4 -3.43 -10.78 15.60
N ASN A 5 -2.31 -10.17 16.00
CA ASN A 5 -2.02 -8.76 15.68
C ASN A 5 -1.95 -8.62 14.15
N ILE A 6 -2.98 -8.01 13.56
CA ILE A 6 -3.02 -7.71 12.13
C ILE A 6 -2.09 -6.52 11.90
N LYS A 7 -1.10 -6.70 11.01
CA LYS A 7 -0.15 -5.65 10.63
C LYS A 7 -0.11 -5.52 9.12
N ILE A 8 -0.49 -4.35 8.62
CA ILE A 8 -0.67 -4.12 7.18
C ILE A 8 0.33 -3.09 6.66
N ILE A 9 1.00 -3.38 5.55
CA ILE A 9 1.68 -2.34 4.75
C ILE A 9 0.76 -1.90 3.62
N VAL A 10 0.65 -0.58 3.42
CA VAL A 10 -0.11 0.02 2.32
C VAL A 10 0.82 0.78 1.38
N TYR A 11 0.99 0.26 0.16
CA TYR A 11 1.67 0.97 -0.94
C TYR A 11 0.68 1.93 -1.63
N GLY A 12 1.14 3.14 -1.99
CA GLY A 12 0.27 4.16 -2.58
C GLY A 12 -0.71 4.82 -1.60
N GLY A 13 -0.62 4.52 -0.30
CA GLY A 13 -1.50 5.04 0.75
C GLY A 13 -1.37 6.55 1.01
N LYS A 14 -0.22 7.14 0.67
CA LYS A 14 0.10 8.55 0.97
C LYS A 14 -0.60 9.54 0.04
N SER A 15 -0.60 9.25 -1.26
CA SER A 15 -1.06 10.19 -2.32
C SER A 15 -2.12 9.62 -3.26
N GLY A 16 -2.29 8.30 -3.31
CA GLY A 16 -3.29 7.69 -4.18
C GLY A 16 -4.70 7.85 -3.62
N TRP A 17 -5.68 8.11 -4.50
CA TRP A 17 -7.08 8.30 -4.10
C TRP A 17 -7.64 7.08 -3.34
N ILE A 18 -7.47 5.87 -3.88
CA ILE A 18 -7.85 4.62 -3.22
C ILE A 18 -7.02 4.40 -1.95
N GLY A 19 -5.72 4.66 -2.03
CA GLY A 19 -4.81 4.49 -0.89
C GLY A 19 -5.25 5.29 0.33
N GLN A 20 -5.57 6.57 0.15
CA GLN A 20 -6.05 7.43 1.23
C GLN A 20 -7.38 6.95 1.82
N LYS A 21 -8.31 6.46 0.98
CA LYS A 21 -9.57 5.85 1.43
C LYS A 21 -9.35 4.58 2.25
N ILE A 22 -8.39 3.74 1.87
CA ILE A 22 -7.99 2.58 2.67
C ILE A 22 -7.42 3.01 4.03
N ILE A 23 -6.56 4.03 4.06
CA ILE A 23 -6.01 4.57 5.31
C ILE A 23 -7.12 5.11 6.23
N GLU A 24 -8.12 5.81 5.69
CA GLU A 24 -9.30 6.25 6.45
C GLU A 24 -10.04 5.07 7.10
N LEU A 25 -10.24 3.96 6.37
CA LEU A 25 -10.90 2.76 6.91
C LEU A 25 -10.05 2.03 7.95
N LEU A 26 -8.73 1.93 7.73
CA LEU A 26 -7.81 1.30 8.69
C LEU A 26 -7.77 2.07 10.02
N LYS A 27 -7.84 3.41 9.98
CA LYS A 27 -7.93 4.25 11.18
C LYS A 27 -9.16 3.99 12.04
N LEU A 28 -10.24 3.46 11.47
CA LEU A 28 -11.46 3.11 12.22
C LEU A 28 -11.35 1.78 12.97
N ASN A 29 -10.22 1.05 12.83
CA ASN A 29 -10.03 -0.28 13.39
C ASN A 29 -8.80 -0.32 14.31
N ASP A 30 -9.04 -0.15 15.62
CA ASP A 30 -7.97 -0.14 16.64
C ASP A 30 -7.20 -1.46 16.78
N ASN A 31 -7.75 -2.56 16.24
CA ASN A 31 -7.13 -3.89 16.24
C ASN A 31 -6.17 -4.12 15.06
N ILE A 32 -5.94 -3.10 14.22
CA ILE A 32 -5.07 -3.20 13.04
C ILE A 32 -3.94 -2.18 13.16
N GLU A 33 -2.71 -2.67 13.24
CA GLU A 33 -1.52 -1.86 13.01
C GLU A 33 -1.33 -1.69 11.50
N TYR A 34 -1.06 -0.47 11.03
CA TYR A 34 -0.78 -0.23 9.63
C TYR A 34 0.43 0.69 9.43
N HIS A 35 1.15 0.46 8.34
CA HIS A 35 2.29 1.24 7.90
C HIS A 35 2.05 1.75 6.47
N ILE A 36 2.17 3.06 6.27
CA ILE A 36 2.07 3.66 4.93
C ILE A 36 3.47 3.62 4.32
N SER A 37 3.65 2.86 3.25
CA SER A 37 4.95 2.73 2.59
C SER A 37 5.28 3.97 1.76
N ASP A 38 6.53 4.42 1.87
CA ASP A 38 7.15 5.42 0.99
C ASP A 38 7.97 4.75 -0.14
N CYS A 39 8.03 3.42 -0.19
CA CYS A 39 8.81 2.72 -1.21
C CYS A 39 8.18 2.84 -2.60
N ARG A 40 9.04 3.01 -3.60
CA ARG A 40 8.69 2.90 -5.03
C ARG A 40 8.64 1.43 -5.43
N LEU A 41 7.59 1.00 -6.13
CA LEU A 41 7.36 -0.41 -6.44
C LEU A 41 8.44 -1.01 -7.35
N GLU A 42 9.08 -0.18 -8.16
CA GLU A 42 10.20 -0.53 -9.02
C GLU A 42 11.50 -0.81 -8.23
N ASN A 43 11.61 -0.35 -6.98
CA ASN A 43 12.78 -0.59 -6.14
C ASN A 43 12.59 -1.80 -5.24
N ARG A 44 12.96 -2.97 -5.77
CA ARG A 44 12.87 -4.26 -5.07
C ARG A 44 13.62 -4.30 -3.73
N GLU A 45 14.82 -3.73 -3.67
CA GLU A 45 15.66 -3.77 -2.45
C GLU A 45 15.00 -3.02 -1.28
N SER A 46 14.42 -1.84 -1.58
CA SER A 46 13.65 -1.07 -0.59
C SER A 46 12.44 -1.83 -0.09
N ILE A 47 11.69 -2.49 -0.99
CA ILE A 47 10.53 -3.31 -0.60
C ILE A 47 10.95 -4.48 0.29
N LEU A 48 12.00 -5.20 -0.08
CA LEU A 48 12.49 -6.33 0.72
C LEU A 48 12.95 -5.88 2.11
N THR A 49 13.68 -4.77 2.19
CA THR A 49 14.12 -4.16 3.46
C THR A 49 12.93 -3.75 4.32
N GLU A 50 11.90 -3.17 3.71
CA GLU A 50 10.69 -2.76 4.41
C GLU A 50 9.88 -3.96 4.92
N LEU A 51 9.71 -5.00 4.11
CA LEU A 51 9.03 -6.22 4.50
C LEU A 51 9.74 -6.93 5.66
N ASP A 52 11.07 -7.03 5.63
CA ASP A 52 11.85 -7.64 6.70
C ASP A 52 11.81 -6.83 8.01
N LYS A 53 11.84 -5.49 7.90
CA LYS A 53 11.74 -4.58 9.04
C LYS A 53 10.36 -4.60 9.69
N ILE A 54 9.30 -4.49 8.90
CA ILE A 54 7.93 -4.30 9.40
C ILE A 54 7.29 -5.63 9.78
N LYS A 55 7.60 -6.72 9.05
CA LYS A 55 7.01 -8.06 9.22
C LYS A 55 5.48 -8.02 9.20
N PRO A 56 4.86 -7.53 8.12
CA PRO A 56 3.42 -7.45 8.04
C PRO A 56 2.78 -8.84 7.95
N THR A 57 1.52 -8.93 8.38
CA THR A 57 0.65 -10.09 8.10
C THR A 57 0.04 -10.00 6.70
N SER A 58 -0.13 -8.77 6.18
CA SER A 58 -0.79 -8.51 4.89
C SER A 58 -0.19 -7.29 4.20
N VAL A 59 -0.29 -7.25 2.87
CA VAL A 59 0.10 -6.10 2.05
C VAL A 59 -1.10 -5.66 1.21
N ILE A 60 -1.35 -4.35 1.17
CA ILE A 60 -2.32 -3.73 0.28
C ILE A 60 -1.55 -2.84 -0.70
N ASN A 61 -1.66 -3.15 -2.00
CA ASN A 61 -1.07 -2.33 -3.05
C ASN A 61 -2.13 -1.43 -3.69
N CYS A 62 -2.07 -0.14 -3.37
CA CYS A 62 -2.86 0.91 -4.01
C CYS A 62 -1.98 1.86 -4.85
N ALA A 63 -0.71 1.51 -5.09
CA ALA A 63 0.16 2.31 -5.93
C ALA A 63 -0.29 2.20 -7.38
N GLY A 64 -0.39 3.35 -8.03
CA GLY A 64 -0.80 3.49 -9.42
C GLY A 64 -0.46 4.89 -9.90
N VAL A 65 -0.51 5.08 -11.20
CA VAL A 65 -0.33 6.38 -11.84
C VAL A 65 -1.69 6.85 -12.32
N THR A 66 -2.07 8.07 -11.94
CA THR A 66 -3.18 8.79 -12.56
C THR A 66 -2.62 9.72 -13.63
N GLY A 67 -3.21 9.72 -14.82
CA GLY A 67 -2.73 10.52 -15.96
C GLY A 67 -2.28 9.63 -17.12
N ARG A 68 -1.34 10.11 -17.93
CA ARG A 68 -0.81 9.37 -19.09
C ARG A 68 0.49 8.63 -18.71
N PRO A 69 0.72 7.40 -19.21
CA PRO A 69 -0.22 6.59 -19.98
C PRO A 69 -1.34 6.05 -19.08
N ASN A 70 -2.58 6.12 -19.56
CA ASN A 70 -3.72 5.40 -19.01
C ASN A 70 -4.07 4.25 -19.98
N VAL A 71 -5.19 3.56 -19.73
CA VAL A 71 -5.66 2.50 -20.62
C VAL A 71 -5.79 2.96 -22.08
N ASP A 72 -6.10 4.24 -22.31
CA ASP A 72 -6.21 4.82 -23.66
C ASP A 72 -4.87 4.82 -24.41
N TRP A 73 -3.72 4.69 -23.72
CA TRP A 73 -2.42 4.61 -24.39
C TRP A 73 -2.32 3.41 -25.33
N CYS A 74 -2.94 2.28 -24.96
CA CYS A 74 -2.99 1.05 -25.76
C CYS A 74 -3.86 1.19 -27.03
N GLU A 75 -4.68 2.24 -27.13
CA GLU A 75 -5.48 2.50 -28.33
C GLU A 75 -4.65 3.19 -29.42
N ASP A 76 -3.57 3.88 -29.04
CA ASP A 76 -2.74 4.70 -29.93
C ASP A 76 -1.26 4.21 -30.04
N ASN A 77 -0.84 3.20 -29.27
CA ASN A 77 0.54 2.67 -29.22
C ASN A 77 0.55 1.15 -28.99
#